data_AF-A0A1I8PZW3-F1
#
_entry.id   AF-A0A1I8PZW3-F1
#
_cell.length_a   1.000
_cell.length_b   1.000
_cell.length_c   1.000
_cell.angle_alpha   90.00
_cell.angle_beta   90.00
_cell.angle_gamma   90.00
#
_symmetry.space_group_name_H-M   'P 1'
#
loop_
_entity.id
_entity.type
_entity.pdbx_description
1 polymer ?
#
loop_
_entity_poly.entity_id
_entity_poly.type
_entity_poly.pdbx_seq_one_letter_code
_entity_poly.pdbx_strand_id
1 'polypeptide(L)'
;MAPQMEYVSKTQHYLKVKKPQLERERRARINKSLDQLKHLVAELQGSDAIMQLDKAEMLEAAVAFMKKEVKKPKAAAPLVPMEPFCHGFMNAVNEVSRVMATIPHMNVELGKSVMIHLGSEYNRLTSRTTQHAQVVREEVYSSAPLSPASSGYHSDDCDESSMASPPSKVATAVWRPW
;
A
#
# COMPACT_ATOMS: atom_id res chain seq x y z
N MET A 1 30.68 58.58 15.71
CA MET A 1 30.28 57.35 16.42
C MET A 1 30.43 56.20 15.44
N ALA A 2 31.45 55.35 15.60
CA ALA A 2 31.66 54.20 14.72
C ALA A 2 30.63 53.11 15.04
N PRO A 3 30.04 52.43 14.03
CA PRO A 3 29.06 51.38 14.27
C PRO A 3 29.78 50.17 14.86
N GLN A 4 29.38 49.76 16.07
CA GLN A 4 29.83 48.52 16.70
C GLN A 4 29.36 47.34 15.83
N MET A 5 30.29 46.71 15.13
CA MET A 5 30.03 45.52 14.33
C MET A 5 29.95 44.33 15.29
N GLU A 6 28.76 44.10 15.84
CA GLU A 6 28.50 43.02 16.81
C GLU A 6 28.71 41.66 16.13
N TYR A 7 29.84 41.01 16.42
CA TYR A 7 30.23 39.75 15.79
C TYR A 7 29.45 38.59 16.41
N VAL A 8 28.28 38.29 15.84
CA VAL A 8 27.42 37.21 16.32
C VAL A 8 28.10 35.86 16.03
N SER A 9 28.40 35.10 17.09
CA SER A 9 28.98 33.76 16.95
C SER A 9 28.13 32.88 16.04
N LYS A 10 28.77 31.98 15.27
CA LYS A 10 28.11 31.01 14.38
C LYS A 10 26.99 30.24 15.10
N THR A 11 27.20 29.88 16.36
CA THR A 11 26.19 29.21 17.21
C THR A 11 25.00 30.10 17.52
N GLN A 12 25.25 31.37 17.85
CA GLN A 12 24.17 32.33 18.14
C GLN A 12 23.37 32.66 16.87
N HIS A 13 24.04 32.80 15.71
CA HIS A 13 23.37 32.98 14.43
C HIS A 13 22.50 31.77 14.07
N TYR A 14 22.99 30.55 14.31
CA TYR A 14 22.19 29.34 14.12
C TYR A 14 20.94 29.33 15.00
N LEU A 15 21.06 29.59 16.31
CA LEU A 15 19.94 29.52 17.25
C LEU A 15 18.91 30.63 17.05
N LYS A 16 19.35 31.85 16.72
CA LYS A 16 18.47 33.02 16.61
C LYS A 16 17.88 33.21 15.20
N VAL A 17 18.55 32.73 14.16
CA VAL A 17 18.15 32.99 12.77
C VAL A 17 17.83 31.68 12.05
N LYS A 18 18.82 30.79 11.89
CA LYS A 18 18.68 29.60 11.05
C LYS A 18 17.67 28.60 11.59
N LYS A 19 17.71 28.29 12.89
CA LYS A 19 16.79 27.34 13.54
C LYS A 19 15.32 27.84 13.48
N PRO A 20 15.00 29.10 13.83
CA PRO A 20 13.64 29.63 13.65
C PRO A 20 13.17 29.63 12.19
N GLN A 21 14.05 29.90 11.23
CA GLN A 21 13.73 29.85 9.81
C GLN A 21 13.36 28.42 9.36
N LEU A 22 14.19 27.43 9.69
CA LEU A 22 13.94 26.03 9.35
C LEU A 22 12.62 25.52 9.94
N GLU A 23 12.31 25.93 11.16
CA GLU A 23 11.06 25.53 11.80
C GLU A 23 9.83 26.20 11.15
N ARG A 24 9.96 27.45 10.69
CA ARG A 24 8.90 28.10 9.90
C ARG A 24 8.66 27.38 8.58
N GLU A 25 9.73 27.00 7.88
CA GLU A 25 9.66 26.21 6.64
C GLU A 25 9.02 24.84 6.86
N ARG A 26 9.39 24.16 7.96
CA ARG A 26 8.79 22.90 8.38
C ARG A 26 7.29 23.05 8.64
N ARG A 27 6.88 24.07 9.42
CA ARG A 27 5.47 24.35 9.73
C ARG A 27 4.67 24.69 8.49
N ALA A 28 5.24 25.45 7.55
CA ALA A 28 4.60 25.75 6.27
C ALA A 28 4.33 24.47 5.47
N ARG A 29 5.29 23.54 5.43
CA ARG A 29 5.13 22.24 4.76
C ARG A 29 4.00 21.41 5.39
N ILE A 30 3.94 21.35 6.72
CA ILE A 30 2.89 20.62 7.45
C ILE A 30 1.51 21.21 7.15
N ASN A 31 1.37 22.54 7.21
CA ASN A 31 0.10 23.19 6.91
C ASN A 31 -0.32 22.92 5.46
N LYS A 32 0.61 23.02 4.49
CA LYS A 32 0.33 22.68 3.08
C LYS A 32 -0.21 21.26 2.93
N SER A 33 0.39 20.27 3.62
CA SER A 33 -0.11 18.90 3.57
C SER A 33 -1.49 18.73 4.22
N LEU A 34 -1.78 19.46 5.31
CA LEU A 34 -3.10 19.44 5.94
C LEU A 34 -4.16 20.08 5.03
N ASP A 35 -3.83 21.18 4.35
CA ASP A 35 -4.72 21.82 3.40
C ASP A 35 -5.02 20.88 2.23
N GLN A 36 -4.01 20.24 1.63
CA GLN A 36 -4.20 19.24 0.58
C GLN A 36 -5.07 18.07 1.05
N LEU A 37 -4.83 17.58 2.27
CA LEU A 37 -5.60 16.49 2.85
C LEU A 37 -7.08 16.88 3.03
N LYS A 38 -7.37 18.10 3.48
CA LYS A 38 -8.75 18.62 3.59
C LYS A 38 -9.46 18.61 2.23
N HIS A 39 -8.82 19.10 1.17
CA HIS A 39 -9.42 19.13 -0.16
C HIS A 39 -9.73 17.72 -0.67
N LEU A 40 -8.76 16.80 -0.58
CA LEU A 40 -8.94 15.42 -1.04
C LEU A 40 -10.07 14.71 -0.28
N VAL A 41 -10.12 14.86 1.04
CA VAL A 41 -11.16 14.22 1.85
C VAL A 41 -12.52 14.87 1.63
N ALA A 42 -12.59 16.19 1.46
CA ALA A 42 -13.84 16.90 1.11
C ALA A 42 -14.40 16.43 -0.23
N GLU A 43 -13.56 16.31 -1.26
CA GLU A 43 -13.94 15.82 -2.59
C GLU A 43 -14.45 14.38 -2.53
N LEU A 44 -13.72 13.49 -1.84
CA LEU A 44 -14.08 12.07 -1.76
C LEU A 44 -15.33 11.81 -0.90
N GLN A 45 -15.61 12.65 0.09
CA GLN A 45 -16.82 12.54 0.93
C GLN A 45 -18.00 13.38 0.43
N GLY A 46 -17.78 14.31 -0.50
CA GLY A 46 -18.78 15.27 -0.96
C GLY A 46 -19.26 16.22 0.14
N SER A 47 -18.37 16.60 1.07
CA SER A 47 -18.72 17.44 2.23
C SER A 47 -17.73 18.58 2.44
N ASP A 48 -18.21 19.81 2.23
CA ASP A 48 -17.44 21.04 2.45
C ASP A 48 -17.15 21.31 3.94
N ALA A 49 -17.86 20.64 4.86
CA ALA A 49 -17.62 20.75 6.30
C ALA A 49 -16.18 20.32 6.69
N ILE A 50 -15.57 19.43 5.90
CA ILE A 50 -14.19 18.96 6.09
C ILE A 50 -13.17 20.12 6.04
N MET A 51 -13.45 21.17 5.25
CA MET A 51 -12.56 22.33 5.13
C MET A 51 -12.46 23.13 6.45
N GLN A 52 -13.51 23.10 7.28
CA GLN A 52 -13.60 23.88 8.51
C GLN A 52 -13.04 23.16 9.75
N LEU A 53 -12.68 21.88 9.63
CA LEU A 53 -12.12 21.10 10.73
C LEU A 53 -10.82 21.71 11.26
N ASP A 54 -10.60 21.57 12.57
CA ASP A 54 -9.31 21.93 13.15
C ASP A 54 -8.20 20.94 12.73
N LYS A 55 -6.98 21.12 13.25
CA LYS A 55 -5.85 20.24 12.86
C LYS A 55 -5.96 18.82 13.41
N ALA A 56 -6.51 18.65 14.62
CA ALA A 56 -6.64 17.35 15.25
C ALA A 56 -7.83 16.59 14.64
N GLU A 57 -8.98 17.26 14.54
CA GLU A 57 -10.20 16.74 13.91
C GLU A 57 -9.96 16.32 12.46
N MET A 58 -9.19 17.10 11.69
CA MET A 58 -8.84 16.72 10.31
C MET A 58 -8.05 15.41 10.27
N LEU A 59 -7.09 15.22 11.18
CA LEU A 59 -6.30 13.99 11.23
C LEU A 59 -7.16 12.78 11.65
N GLU A 60 -8.06 12.96 12.62
CA GLU A 60 -9.01 11.93 13.05
C GLU A 60 -9.98 11.56 11.92
N ALA A 61 -10.56 12.55 11.25
CA ALA A 61 -11.46 12.36 10.11
C ALA A 61 -10.77 11.61 8.96
N ALA A 62 -9.50 11.95 8.66
CA ALA A 62 -8.72 11.24 7.65
C ALA A 62 -8.46 9.77 8.04
N VAL A 63 -8.12 9.50 9.30
CA VAL A 63 -7.93 8.12 9.78
C VAL A 63 -9.24 7.33 9.73
N ALA A 64 -10.36 7.92 10.15
CA ALA A 64 -11.66 7.31 10.05
C ALA A 64 -12.05 7.02 8.60
N PHE A 65 -11.79 7.96 7.69
CA PHE A 65 -11.98 7.79 6.25
C PHE A 65 -11.15 6.63 5.71
N MET A 66 -9.83 6.59 5.98
CA MET A 66 -8.97 5.48 5.52
C MET A 66 -9.42 4.14 6.08
N LYS A 67 -9.79 4.06 7.36
CA LYS A 67 -10.34 2.82 7.95
C LYS A 67 -11.64 2.39 7.27
N LYS A 68 -12.50 3.34 6.91
CA LYS A 68 -13.74 3.07 6.16
C LYS A 68 -13.43 2.57 4.75
N GLU A 69 -12.51 3.20 4.03
CA GLU A 69 -12.13 2.80 2.68
C GLU A 69 -11.40 1.45 2.62
N VAL A 70 -10.59 1.12 3.64
CA VAL A 70 -9.93 -0.19 3.75
C VAL A 70 -10.94 -1.30 4.12
N LYS A 71 -11.94 -0.98 4.96
CA LYS A 71 -12.99 -1.93 5.37
C LYS A 71 -14.08 -2.13 4.33
N LYS A 72 -14.34 -1.12 3.49
CA LYS A 72 -15.11 -1.35 2.28
C LYS A 72 -14.31 -2.39 1.50
N PRO A 73 -14.87 -3.58 1.20
CA PRO A 73 -14.23 -4.44 0.22
C PRO A 73 -14.07 -3.55 -0.98
N LYS A 74 -12.81 -3.29 -1.39
CA LYS A 74 -12.46 -2.44 -2.53
C LYS A 74 -13.45 -2.83 -3.60
N ALA A 75 -14.49 -2.02 -3.82
CA ALA A 75 -15.54 -2.36 -4.75
C ALA A 75 -14.77 -2.60 -6.02
N ALA A 76 -14.73 -3.86 -6.45
CA ALA A 76 -13.82 -4.32 -7.48
C ALA A 76 -13.92 -3.27 -8.58
N ALA A 77 -12.80 -2.58 -8.86
CA ALA A 77 -12.72 -1.46 -9.79
C ALA A 77 -13.66 -1.79 -10.95
N PRO A 78 -14.63 -0.90 -11.27
CA PRO A 78 -15.93 -1.25 -11.83
C PRO A 78 -15.72 -2.45 -12.72
N LEU A 79 -16.09 -3.63 -12.23
CA LEU A 79 -15.85 -4.90 -12.89
C LEU A 79 -16.20 -4.63 -14.34
N VAL A 80 -15.19 -4.45 -15.21
CA VAL A 80 -15.47 -4.39 -16.64
C VAL A 80 -16.20 -5.69 -16.84
N PRO A 81 -17.50 -5.66 -17.21
CA PRO A 81 -18.28 -6.88 -17.14
C PRO A 81 -17.52 -7.91 -17.96
N MET A 82 -16.98 -8.94 -17.28
CA MET A 82 -16.16 -9.94 -17.96
C MET A 82 -17.03 -10.69 -18.97
N GLU A 83 -18.36 -10.64 -18.81
CA GLU A 83 -19.37 -11.08 -19.77
C GLU A 83 -19.10 -10.62 -21.22
N PRO A 84 -19.08 -9.31 -21.55
CA PRO A 84 -18.66 -8.80 -22.86
C PRO A 84 -17.33 -9.37 -23.37
N PHE A 85 -16.34 -9.50 -22.48
CA PHE A 85 -15.04 -10.06 -22.86
C PHE A 85 -15.15 -11.56 -23.16
N CYS A 86 -15.79 -12.35 -22.31
CA CYS A 86 -15.99 -13.78 -22.45
C CYS A 86 -16.77 -14.08 -23.74
N HIS A 87 -17.78 -13.27 -24.02
CA HIS A 87 -18.54 -13.34 -25.26
C HIS A 87 -17.67 -13.05 -26.48
N GLY A 88 -16.86 -11.98 -26.44
CA GLY A 88 -15.91 -11.64 -27.50
C GLY A 88 -14.84 -12.72 -27.72
N PHE A 89 -14.32 -13.29 -26.62
CA PHE A 89 -13.36 -14.39 -26.66
C PHE A 89 -13.96 -15.62 -27.33
N MET A 90 -15.17 -16.02 -26.95
CA MET A 90 -15.84 -17.18 -27.53
C MET A 90 -16.16 -16.98 -29.01
N ASN A 91 -16.55 -15.77 -29.42
CA ASN A 91 -16.69 -15.42 -30.84
C ASN A 91 -15.38 -15.55 -31.61
N ALA A 92 -14.26 -15.09 -31.05
CA ALA A 92 -12.95 -15.26 -31.69
C ALA A 92 -12.53 -16.73 -31.78
N VAL A 93 -12.80 -17.55 -30.76
CA VAL A 93 -12.54 -19.00 -30.80
C VAL A 93 -13.37 -19.69 -31.89
N ASN A 94 -14.64 -19.31 -32.04
CA ASN A 94 -15.51 -19.81 -33.12
C ASN A 94 -14.98 -19.39 -34.50
N GLU A 95 -14.43 -18.19 -34.61
CA GLU A 95 -13.77 -17.70 -35.83
C GLU A 95 -12.56 -18.56 -36.18
N VAL A 96 -11.67 -18.81 -35.22
CA VAL A 96 -10.50 -19.65 -35.38
C VAL A 96 -10.90 -21.05 -35.84
N SER A 97 -11.91 -21.64 -35.22
CA SER A 97 -12.44 -22.95 -35.62
C SER A 97 -12.91 -22.95 -37.08
N ARG A 98 -13.64 -21.91 -37.49
CA ARG A 98 -14.13 -21.79 -38.87
C ARG A 98 -12.99 -21.59 -39.88
N VAL A 99 -12.05 -20.69 -39.61
CA VAL A 99 -10.90 -20.43 -40.50
C VAL A 99 -10.06 -21.69 -40.65
N MET A 100 -9.78 -22.41 -39.55
CA MET A 100 -9.01 -23.65 -39.61
C MET A 100 -9.71 -24.74 -40.45
N ALA A 101 -11.04 -24.79 -40.43
CA ALA A 101 -11.81 -25.72 -41.26
C ALA A 101 -11.79 -25.37 -42.77
N THR A 102 -11.51 -24.12 -43.13
CA THR A 102 -11.43 -23.67 -44.53
C THR A 102 -10.05 -23.87 -45.17
N ILE A 103 -9.03 -24.21 -44.38
CA ILE A 103 -7.66 -24.37 -44.87
C ILE A 103 -7.48 -25.79 -45.44
N PRO A 104 -7.17 -25.93 -46.74
CA PRO A 104 -6.93 -27.24 -47.34
C PRO A 104 -5.67 -27.88 -46.74
N HIS A 105 -5.72 -29.20 -46.49
CA HIS A 105 -4.65 -29.98 -45.87
C HIS A 105 -4.28 -29.57 -44.43
N MET A 106 -5.19 -28.91 -43.69
CA MET A 106 -4.99 -28.61 -42.27
C MET A 106 -4.80 -29.90 -41.45
N ASN A 107 -3.79 -29.90 -40.59
CA ASN A 107 -3.57 -31.02 -39.67
C ASN A 107 -4.64 -31.03 -38.57
N VAL A 108 -5.43 -32.10 -38.52
CA VAL A 108 -6.52 -32.29 -37.54
C VAL A 108 -5.99 -32.28 -36.11
N GLU A 109 -4.79 -32.82 -35.87
CA GLU A 109 -4.18 -32.89 -34.55
C GLU A 109 -3.76 -31.49 -34.06
N LEU A 110 -3.26 -30.66 -34.98
CA LEU A 110 -2.95 -29.26 -34.70
C LEU A 110 -4.24 -28.49 -34.37
N GLY A 111 -5.31 -28.69 -35.14
CA GLY A 111 -6.63 -28.10 -34.87
C GLY A 111 -7.17 -28.45 -33.48
N LYS A 112 -7.11 -29.73 -33.10
CA LYS A 112 -7.48 -30.16 -31.74
C LYS A 112 -6.63 -29.50 -30.67
N SER A 113 -5.30 -29.47 -30.86
CA SER A 113 -4.37 -28.86 -29.91
C SER A 113 -4.68 -27.38 -29.67
N VAL A 114 -4.92 -26.62 -30.74
CA VAL A 114 -5.30 -25.20 -30.67
C VAL A 114 -6.62 -25.01 -29.93
N MET A 115 -7.65 -25.80 -30.25
CA MET A 115 -8.97 -25.67 -29.61
C MET A 115 -8.94 -26.06 -28.12
N ILE A 116 -8.18 -27.09 -27.74
CA ILE A 116 -7.97 -27.49 -26.35
C ILE A 116 -7.27 -26.38 -25.57
N HIS A 117 -6.23 -25.78 -26.16
CA HIS A 117 -5.51 -24.66 -25.55
C HIS A 117 -6.44 -23.47 -25.31
N LEU A 118 -7.21 -23.06 -26.32
CA LEU A 118 -8.17 -21.95 -26.21
C LEU A 118 -9.26 -22.21 -25.15
N GLY A 119 -9.78 -23.44 -25.05
CA GLY A 119 -10.73 -23.80 -23.99
C GLY A 119 -10.13 -23.78 -22.59
N SER A 120 -8.87 -24.20 -22.45
CA SER A 120 -8.14 -24.15 -21.18
C SER A 120 -7.86 -22.72 -20.73
N GLU A 121 -7.48 -21.84 -21.67
CA GLU A 121 -7.31 -20.40 -21.45
C GLU A 121 -8.61 -19.74 -20.98
N TYR A 122 -9.75 -20.09 -21.61
CA TYR A 122 -11.07 -19.61 -21.23
C TYR A 122 -11.43 -20.02 -19.79
N ASN A 123 -11.25 -21.30 -19.45
CA ASN A 123 -11.51 -21.80 -18.09
C ASN A 123 -10.64 -21.10 -17.04
N ARG A 124 -9.38 -20.77 -17.39
CA ARG A 124 -8.50 -20.01 -16.48
C ARG A 124 -8.98 -18.58 -16.27
N LEU A 125 -9.47 -17.92 -17.32
CA LEU A 125 -10.01 -16.56 -17.25
C LEU A 125 -11.30 -16.49 -16.42
N THR A 126 -12.21 -17.44 -16.64
CA THR A 126 -13.47 -17.53 -15.88
C THR A 126 -13.22 -17.87 -14.40
N SER A 127 -12.27 -18.76 -14.11
CA SER A 127 -11.90 -19.13 -12.73
C SER A 127 -11.28 -17.97 -11.94
N ARG A 128 -10.54 -17.07 -12.60
CA ARG A 128 -10.04 -15.84 -11.97
C ARG A 128 -11.17 -14.86 -11.60
N THR A 129 -12.28 -14.92 -12.32
CA THR A 129 -13.46 -14.09 -12.06
C THR A 129 -14.24 -14.59 -10.83
N THR A 130 -14.39 -15.91 -10.67
CA THR A 130 -15.12 -16.52 -9.54
C THR A 130 -14.35 -16.50 -8.22
N GLN A 131 -13.02 -16.57 -8.22
CA GLN A 131 -12.21 -16.43 -6.99
C GLN A 131 -12.33 -15.02 -6.37
N HIS A 132 -12.60 -13.98 -7.16
CA HIS A 132 -12.87 -12.64 -6.63
C HIS A 132 -14.26 -12.51 -5.99
N ALA A 133 -15.17 -13.48 -6.19
CA ALA A 133 -16.52 -13.48 -5.63
C ALA A 133 -16.66 -14.31 -4.34
N GLN A 134 -15.71 -15.19 -4.02
CA GLN A 134 -15.85 -16.16 -2.92
C GLN A 134 -15.06 -15.89 -1.63
N VAL A 135 -14.17 -14.88 -1.57
CA VAL A 135 -13.44 -14.55 -0.33
C VAL A 135 -14.32 -13.84 0.72
N VAL A 136 -15.63 -13.68 0.48
CA VAL A 136 -16.54 -12.95 1.39
C VAL A 136 -17.27 -13.86 2.40
N ARG A 137 -17.05 -15.18 2.44
CA ARG A 137 -17.93 -16.05 3.24
C ARG A 137 -17.35 -16.82 4.42
N GLU A 138 -16.05 -16.83 4.63
CA GLU A 138 -15.47 -17.50 5.79
C GLU A 138 -14.25 -16.68 6.23
N GLU A 139 -14.33 -16.10 7.42
CA GLU A 139 -13.24 -15.76 8.36
C GLU A 139 -13.83 -14.80 9.42
N VAL A 140 -14.87 -15.30 10.10
CA VAL A 140 -15.07 -15.00 11.51
C VAL A 140 -14.21 -16.04 12.23
N TYR A 141 -13.38 -15.60 13.18
CA TYR A 141 -12.40 -16.33 14.00
C TYR A 141 -10.93 -16.27 13.53
N SER A 142 -10.21 -15.36 14.20
CA SER A 142 -8.85 -15.55 14.74
C SER A 142 -7.74 -16.12 13.84
N SER A 143 -6.79 -15.26 13.48
CA SER A 143 -5.38 -15.45 13.90
C SER A 143 -4.51 -14.27 13.47
N ALA A 144 -3.66 -13.80 14.40
CA ALA A 144 -2.59 -12.85 14.10
C ALA A 144 -1.46 -13.59 13.34
N PRO A 145 -0.81 -12.97 12.34
CA PRO A 145 0.31 -13.62 11.65
C PRO A 145 1.54 -13.66 12.57
N LEU A 146 1.97 -14.86 12.93
CA LEU A 146 3.29 -15.12 13.51
C LEU A 146 4.33 -15.07 12.39
N SER A 147 5.27 -14.14 12.49
CA SER A 147 6.41 -14.06 11.56
C SER A 147 7.38 -15.24 11.78
N PRO A 148 7.95 -15.80 10.70
CA PRO A 148 8.95 -16.86 10.80
C PRO A 148 10.34 -16.24 11.00
N ALA A 149 10.85 -16.26 12.24
CA ALA A 149 12.26 -16.03 12.49
C ALA A 149 12.99 -17.39 12.51
N SER A 150 13.42 -17.82 11.32
CA SER A 150 14.51 -18.78 11.16
C SER A 150 15.81 -18.08 11.51
N SER A 151 16.54 -18.59 12.50
CA SER A 151 17.99 -18.40 12.60
C SER A 151 18.54 -19.51 13.47
N GLY A 152 18.93 -20.61 12.82
CA GLY A 152 19.77 -21.62 13.44
C GLY A 152 21.18 -21.10 13.62
N TYR A 153 21.75 -21.27 14.82
CA TYR A 153 23.18 -21.49 14.99
C TYR A 153 23.37 -22.53 16.09
N HIS A 154 23.82 -23.69 15.64
CA HIS A 154 24.38 -24.80 16.38
C HIS A 154 25.89 -24.60 16.41
N SER A 155 26.52 -24.63 17.60
CA SER A 155 27.87 -25.16 17.83
C SER A 155 28.25 -25.11 19.32
N ASP A 156 28.38 -26.32 19.89
CA ASP A 156 29.37 -26.86 20.83
C ASP A 156 30.23 -25.95 21.75
N ASP A 157 30.21 -26.41 23.01
CA ASP A 157 31.29 -26.70 23.97
C ASP A 157 32.09 -25.65 24.77
N CYS A 158 32.01 -25.91 26.08
CA CYS A 158 33.00 -25.92 27.19
C CYS A 158 33.48 -24.66 27.95
N ASP A 159 33.26 -24.78 29.27
CA ASP A 159 34.04 -24.37 30.46
C ASP A 159 34.08 -22.95 31.07
N GLU A 160 33.66 -22.94 32.35
CA GLU A 160 34.30 -22.36 33.56
C GLU A 160 34.56 -20.83 33.71
N SER A 161 33.95 -20.29 34.78
CA SER A 161 34.42 -19.20 35.67
C SER A 161 34.13 -17.70 35.41
N SER A 162 33.36 -17.15 36.37
CA SER A 162 33.66 -15.97 37.22
C SER A 162 33.42 -14.50 36.76
N MET A 163 32.39 -13.92 37.40
CA MET A 163 32.28 -12.58 38.04
C MET A 163 32.38 -11.25 37.25
N ALA A 164 31.27 -10.49 37.41
CA ALA A 164 31.13 -9.04 37.63
C ALA A 164 31.27 -8.03 36.47
N SER A 165 30.12 -7.45 36.05
CA SER A 165 29.98 -6.05 35.59
C SER A 165 28.49 -5.64 35.43
N PRO A 166 28.15 -4.33 35.50
CA PRO A 166 26.83 -3.82 35.95
C PRO A 166 25.74 -3.79 34.86
N PRO A 167 24.44 -3.70 35.22
CA PRO A 167 23.37 -3.66 34.23
C PRO A 167 23.33 -2.32 33.48
N SER A 168 23.55 -2.44 32.17
CA SER A 168 23.36 -1.39 31.16
C SER A 168 21.93 -0.85 31.22
N LYS A 169 21.79 0.47 31.36
CA LYS A 169 20.50 1.17 31.23
C LYS A 169 20.00 0.97 29.81
N VAL A 170 18.92 0.20 29.65
CA VAL A 170 18.15 0.12 28.41
C VAL A 170 17.57 1.52 28.19
N ALA A 171 18.24 2.30 27.35
CA ALA A 171 17.69 3.54 26.82
C ALA A 171 16.51 3.14 25.93
N THR A 172 15.30 3.17 26.49
CA THR A 172 14.10 3.19 25.67
C THR A 172 14.20 4.42 24.79
N ALA A 173 14.27 4.19 23.47
CA ALA A 173 14.15 5.22 22.45
C ALA A 173 12.72 5.75 22.48
N VAL A 174 12.39 6.51 23.51
CA VAL A 174 11.18 7.30 23.61
C VAL A 174 11.26 8.34 22.51
N TRP A 175 10.39 8.20 21.53
CA TRP A 175 10.14 9.22 20.52
C TRP A 175 9.85 10.54 21.25
N ARG A 176 10.71 11.54 21.07
CA ARG A 176 10.50 12.88 21.62
C ARG A 176 9.95 13.77 20.50
N PRO A 177 8.69 14.24 20.60
CA PRO A 177 8.26 15.35 19.77
C PRO A 177 9.10 16.59 20.14
N TRP A 178 9.50 17.33 19.11
CA TRP A 178 10.26 18.58 19.18
C TRP A 178 9.51 19.67 19.95
#